data_AF-A0A849V0V1-F1
#
_entry.id   AF-A0A849V0V1-F1
#
_cell.length_a   1.000
_cell.length_b   1.000
_cell.length_c   1.000
_cell.angle_alpha   90.00
_cell.angle_beta   90.00
_cell.angle_gamma   90.00
#
_symmetry.space_group_name_H-M   'P 1'
#
loop_
_entity.id
_entity.type
_entity.pdbx_description
1 polymer ?
#
loop_
_entity_poly.entity_id
_entity_poly.type
_entity_poly.pdbx_seq_one_letter_code
_entity_poly.pdbx_strand_id
1 'polypeptide(L)'
;MSWGFTCGDGWFDLVWTLSQDIEDLARTTGLEPHSDEWPEAVQVKEKHGMLRFHLKRTPLTTRYKVVVLIREAELRSAIICEECGMPLVTVASHEFEPLRDVYTK
;
A
#
# COMPACT_ATOMS: atom_id res chain seq x y z
N MET A 1 -10.64 5.08 -18.35
CA MET A 1 -9.30 5.58 -18.74
C MET A 1 -8.31 5.02 -17.74
N SER A 2 -7.28 4.32 -18.21
CA SER A 2 -6.12 3.91 -17.40
C SER A 2 -5.09 5.05 -17.45
N TRP A 3 -4.63 5.48 -16.28
CA TRP A 3 -3.66 6.58 -16.15
C TRP A 3 -2.25 6.04 -15.87
N GLY A 4 -2.13 4.73 -15.60
CA GLY A 4 -0.85 4.05 -15.46
C GLY A 4 -0.09 4.41 -14.18
N PHE A 5 1.24 4.38 -14.28
CA PHE A 5 2.15 4.66 -13.18
C PHE A 5 2.76 6.06 -13.33
N THR A 6 2.62 6.88 -12.30
CA THR A 6 3.26 8.21 -12.18
C THR A 6 3.83 8.36 -10.77
N CYS A 7 4.71 7.44 -10.40
CA CYS A 7 5.53 7.43 -9.19
C CYS A 7 6.91 6.87 -9.56
N GLY A 8 7.93 7.10 -8.72
CA GLY A 8 9.26 6.55 -8.94
C GLY A 8 9.40 5.06 -8.61
N ASP A 9 10.51 4.47 -9.06
CA ASP A 9 10.81 3.04 -8.92
C ASP A 9 11.13 2.62 -7.48
N GLY A 10 11.48 3.56 -6.60
CA GLY A 10 11.74 3.31 -5.19
C GLY A 10 10.54 2.74 -4.43
N TRP A 11 9.33 2.91 -4.95
CA TRP A 11 8.12 2.28 -4.39
C TRP A 11 7.75 0.95 -5.03
N PHE A 12 8.57 0.38 -5.92
CA PHE A 12 8.27 -0.87 -6.61
C PHE A 12 7.90 -2.00 -5.64
N ASP A 13 8.72 -2.27 -4.63
CA ASP A 13 8.46 -3.35 -3.66
C ASP A 13 7.17 -3.12 -2.87
N LEU A 14 6.87 -1.86 -2.54
CA LEU A 14 5.65 -1.49 -1.82
C LEU A 14 4.40 -1.73 -2.69
N VAL A 15 4.45 -1.29 -3.95
CA VAL A 15 3.37 -1.47 -4.93
C VAL A 15 3.18 -2.94 -5.27
N TRP A 16 4.28 -3.68 -5.42
CA TRP A 16 4.29 -5.12 -5.67
C TRP A 16 3.62 -5.89 -4.52
N THR A 17 4.05 -5.64 -3.29
CA THR A 17 3.48 -6.26 -2.08
C THR A 17 1.99 -5.97 -1.97
N LEU A 18 1.59 -4.70 -2.12
CA LEU A 18 0.19 -4.32 -2.10
C LEU A 18 -0.63 -5.04 -3.18
N SER A 19 -0.07 -5.20 -4.38
CA SER A 19 -0.75 -5.90 -5.48
C SER A 19 -0.94 -7.37 -5.17
N GLN A 20 0.07 -8.04 -4.58
CA GLN A 20 -0.04 -9.42 -4.12
C GLN A 20 -1.09 -9.57 -3.02
N ASP A 21 -1.08 -8.71 -2.00
CA ASP A 21 -2.04 -8.77 -0.89
C ASP A 21 -3.50 -8.62 -1.39
N ILE A 22 -3.71 -7.73 -2.36
CA ILE A 22 -5.03 -7.53 -2.98
C ILE A 22 -5.44 -8.75 -3.83
N GLU A 23 -4.53 -9.33 -4.60
CA GLU A 23 -4.80 -10.56 -5.37
C GLU A 23 -5.09 -11.75 -4.45
N ASP A 24 -4.32 -11.93 -3.39
CA ASP A 24 -4.53 -13.01 -2.42
C ASP A 24 -5.86 -12.84 -1.69
N LEU A 25 -6.22 -11.60 -1.35
CA LEU A 25 -7.55 -11.31 -0.84
C LEU A 25 -8.65 -11.70 -1.85
N ALA A 26 -8.48 -11.36 -3.14
CA ALA A 26 -9.42 -11.75 -4.17
C ALA A 26 -9.58 -13.27 -4.26
N ARG A 27 -8.46 -14.02 -4.30
CA ARG A 27 -8.44 -15.49 -4.33
C ARG A 27 -9.13 -16.10 -3.12
N THR A 28 -8.80 -15.63 -1.92
CA THR A 28 -9.36 -16.17 -0.67
C THR A 28 -10.86 -15.90 -0.53
N THR A 29 -11.39 -14.87 -1.21
CA THR A 29 -12.83 -14.62 -1.30
C THR A 29 -13.54 -15.37 -2.41
N GLY A 30 -12.82 -16.17 -3.21
CA GLY A 30 -13.38 -16.98 -4.28
C GLY A 30 -13.70 -16.19 -5.55
N LEU A 31 -13.04 -15.05 -5.77
CA LEU A 31 -13.15 -14.35 -7.06
C LEU A 31 -12.41 -15.14 -8.13
N GLU A 32 -13.05 -15.30 -9.28
CA GLU A 32 -12.45 -15.93 -10.44
C GLU A 32 -11.34 -15.02 -11.03
N PRO A 33 -10.12 -15.55 -11.24
CA PRO A 33 -9.04 -14.83 -11.90
C PRO A 33 -9.49 -14.27 -13.26
N HIS A 34 -9.11 -13.02 -13.55
CA HIS A 34 -9.44 -12.33 -14.80
C HIS A 34 -10.94 -12.09 -15.07
N SER A 35 -11.81 -12.28 -14.08
CA SER A 35 -13.20 -11.82 -14.16
C SER A 35 -13.30 -10.29 -14.14
N ASP A 36 -14.46 -9.74 -14.50
CA ASP A 36 -14.73 -8.29 -14.43
C ASP A 36 -14.64 -7.73 -13.00
N GLU A 37 -14.74 -8.59 -11.99
CA GLU A 37 -14.61 -8.27 -10.57
C GLU A 37 -13.18 -8.42 -10.05
N TRP A 38 -12.27 -8.98 -10.86
CA TRP A 38 -10.87 -9.13 -10.50
C TRP A 38 -10.24 -7.74 -10.28
N PRO A 39 -9.45 -7.55 -9.20
CA PRO A 39 -8.83 -6.27 -8.92
C PRO A 39 -7.88 -5.85 -10.05
N GLU A 40 -8.10 -4.66 -10.59
CA GLU A 40 -7.29 -4.07 -11.66
C GLU A 40 -6.88 -2.66 -11.25
N ALA A 41 -5.57 -2.43 -11.07
CA ALA A 41 -5.04 -1.10 -10.80
C ALA A 41 -5.13 -0.24 -12.07
N VAL A 42 -5.76 0.94 -11.96
CA VAL A 42 -5.95 1.87 -13.09
C VAL A 42 -5.05 3.09 -13.01
N GLN A 43 -4.58 3.42 -11.81
CA GLN A 43 -3.65 4.50 -11.57
C GLN A 43 -2.88 4.26 -10.29
N VAL A 44 -1.56 4.37 -10.37
CA VAL A 44 -0.66 4.36 -9.23
C VAL A 44 0.21 5.60 -9.33
N LYS A 45 0.14 6.49 -8.35
CA LYS A 45 0.81 7.79 -8.43
C LYS A 45 1.33 8.27 -7.11
N GLU A 46 2.31 9.16 -7.18
CA GLU A 46 2.63 10.04 -6.07
C GLU A 46 1.57 11.16 -5.97
N LYS A 47 1.25 11.51 -4.72
CA LYS A 47 0.53 12.74 -4.38
C LYS A 47 0.86 13.19 -2.96
N HIS A 48 1.56 14.31 -2.84
CA HIS A 48 2.00 14.93 -1.59
C HIS A 48 2.96 14.05 -0.76
N GLY A 49 3.96 13.45 -1.41
CA GLY A 49 4.95 12.55 -0.82
C GLY A 49 4.38 11.20 -0.42
N MET A 50 3.21 10.82 -0.93
CA MET A 50 2.52 9.58 -0.59
C MET A 50 1.98 8.88 -1.83
N LEU A 51 1.91 7.56 -1.77
CA LEU A 51 1.29 6.70 -2.75
C LEU A 51 -0.22 6.95 -2.81
N ARG A 52 -0.77 6.93 -4.02
CA ARG A 52 -2.20 6.77 -4.30
C ARG A 52 -2.37 5.58 -5.21
N PHE A 53 -3.17 4.62 -4.76
CA PHE A 53 -3.44 3.38 -5.49
C PHE A 53 -4.93 3.31 -5.82
N HIS A 54 -5.26 3.40 -7.11
CA HIS A 54 -6.64 3.41 -7.58
C HIS A 54 -6.96 2.11 -8.32
N LEU A 55 -8.02 1.43 -7.88
CA LEU A 55 -8.57 0.25 -8.55
C LEU A 55 -9.75 0.65 -9.45
N LYS A 56 -9.94 -0.10 -10.55
CA LYS A 56 -11.08 0.04 -11.45
C LYS A 56 -12.40 -0.23 -10.74
N ARG A 57 -12.44 -1.34 -10.02
CA ARG A 57 -13.57 -1.82 -9.23
C ARG A 57 -13.05 -2.56 -8.01
N THR A 58 -13.88 -2.62 -7.00
CA THR A 58 -13.66 -3.48 -5.83
C THR A 58 -15.02 -4.04 -5.42
N PRO A 59 -15.19 -5.37 -5.39
CA PRO A 59 -16.42 -5.99 -4.91
C PRO A 59 -16.80 -5.48 -3.51
N LEU A 60 -18.10 -5.33 -3.25
CA LEU A 60 -18.57 -4.82 -1.95
C LEU A 60 -18.14 -5.72 -0.79
N THR A 61 -18.00 -7.03 -1.03
CA THR A 61 -17.57 -8.03 -0.05
C THR A 61 -16.13 -7.83 0.42
N THR A 62 -15.23 -7.34 -0.45
CA THR A 62 -13.80 -7.16 -0.16
C THR A 62 -13.41 -5.70 0.04
N ARG A 63 -14.30 -4.75 -0.30
CA ARG A 63 -14.05 -3.31 -0.32
C ARG A 63 -13.35 -2.76 0.92
N TYR A 64 -13.84 -3.10 2.11
CA TYR A 64 -13.25 -2.60 3.36
C TYR A 64 -11.81 -3.10 3.55
N LYS A 65 -11.56 -4.38 3.29
CA LYS A 65 -10.23 -4.99 3.45
C LYS A 65 -9.23 -4.40 2.45
N VAL A 66 -9.65 -4.20 1.20
CA VAL A 66 -8.83 -3.55 0.17
C VAL A 66 -8.48 -2.11 0.55
N VAL A 67 -9.44 -1.34 1.10
CA VAL A 67 -9.17 0.02 1.57
C VAL A 67 -8.12 0.04 2.70
N VAL A 68 -8.16 -0.93 3.60
CA VAL A 68 -7.16 -1.07 4.67
C VAL A 68 -5.76 -1.35 4.09
N LEU A 69 -5.64 -2.31 3.17
CA LEU A 69 -4.37 -2.63 2.50
C LEU A 69 -3.79 -1.42 1.77
N ILE A 70 -4.61 -0.72 0.98
CA ILE A 70 -4.19 0.50 0.28
C ILE A 70 -3.72 1.54 1.30
N ARG A 71 -4.49 1.78 2.36
CA ARG A 71 -4.17 2.81 3.37
C ARG A 71 -2.86 2.50 4.10
N GLU A 72 -2.59 1.24 4.39
CA GLU A 72 -1.31 0.83 4.98
C GLU A 72 -0.15 1.14 4.04
N ALA A 73 -0.28 0.83 2.75
CA ALA A 73 0.72 1.17 1.75
C ALA A 73 0.90 2.69 1.60
N GLU A 74 -0.18 3.48 1.60
CA GLU A 74 -0.10 4.95 1.60
C GLU A 74 0.72 5.46 2.79
N LEU A 75 0.51 4.92 4.00
CA LEU A 75 1.27 5.33 5.19
C LEU A 75 2.75 4.91 5.11
N ARG A 76 3.04 3.70 4.63
CA ARG A 76 4.42 3.24 4.45
C ARG A 76 5.18 4.07 3.41
N SER A 77 4.52 4.47 2.33
CA SER A 77 5.13 5.31 1.30
C SER A 77 5.59 6.67 1.82
N ALA A 78 4.93 7.21 2.86
CA ALA A 78 5.27 8.51 3.44
C ALA A 78 6.66 8.54 4.10
N ILE A 79 7.25 7.36 4.36
CA ILE A 79 8.57 7.22 4.98
C ILE A 79 9.57 6.49 4.07
N ILE A 80 9.24 6.23 2.81
CA ILE A 80 10.10 5.57 1.82
C ILE A 80 10.31 6.52 0.65
N CYS A 81 11.55 6.71 0.21
CA CYS A 81 11.84 7.57 -0.94
C CYS A 81 11.26 6.97 -2.23
N GLU A 82 10.50 7.75 -2.99
CA GLU A 82 9.90 7.26 -4.23
C GLU A 82 10.92 6.96 -5.33
N GLU A 83 12.11 7.56 -5.30
CA GLU A 83 13.11 7.36 -6.35
C GLU A 83 14.04 6.17 -6.02
N CYS A 84 14.52 6.07 -4.78
CA CYS A 84 15.54 5.08 -4.42
C CYS A 84 15.06 3.96 -3.48
N GLY A 85 13.86 4.06 -2.90
CA GLY A 85 13.28 3.05 -2.02
C GLY A 85 13.88 2.97 -0.61
N MET A 86 14.83 3.85 -0.28
CA MET A 86 15.41 3.92 1.06
C MET A 86 14.45 4.64 2.03
N PRO A 87 14.47 4.28 3.32
CA PRO A 87 13.75 5.03 4.34
C PRO A 87 14.16 6.51 4.37
N LEU A 88 13.17 7.41 4.32
CA LEU A 88 13.36 8.87 4.37
C LEU A 88 13.84 9.36 5.73
N VAL A 89 13.63 8.56 6.78
CA VAL A 89 14.25 8.77 8.08
C VAL A 89 15.33 7.72 8.22
N THR A 90 16.60 8.10 8.04
CA THR A 90 17.70 7.30 8.57
C THR A 90 17.53 7.34 10.08
N VAL A 91 17.09 6.23 10.69
CA VAL A 91 17.28 6.06 12.13
C VAL A 91 18.78 6.11 12.37
N ALA A 92 19.28 7.28 12.75
CA ALA A 92 20.58 7.37 13.38
C ALA A 92 20.54 6.36 14.53
N SER A 93 21.52 5.48 14.57
CA SER A 93 21.69 4.42 15.56
C SER A 93 21.74 4.97 16.99
N HIS A 94 20.60 5.29 17.60
CA HIS A 94 20.47 5.44 19.04
C HIS A 94 19.02 5.24 19.52
N GLU A 95 18.87 4.18 20.31
CA GLU A 95 17.82 3.91 21.31
C GLU A 95 16.35 4.03 20.87
N PHE A 96 15.85 2.91 20.36
CA PHE A 96 14.47 2.52 20.58
C PHE A 96 14.33 2.09 22.05
N GLU A 97 14.11 3.03 22.98
CA GLU A 97 13.56 2.66 24.29
C GLU A 97 12.08 2.32 24.10
N PRO A 98 11.65 1.07 24.37
CA PRO A 98 10.24 0.75 24.33
C PRO A 98 9.56 1.56 25.44
N LEU A 99 8.49 2.29 25.08
CA LEU A 99 7.58 2.96 26.00
C LEU A 99 7.21 2.01 27.15
N ARG A 100 7.91 2.12 28.28
CA ARG A 100 7.55 1.46 29.53
C ARG A 100 6.36 2.23 30.11
N ASP A 101 5.24 1.53 30.15
CA ASP A 101 4.13 1.65 31.10
C ASP A 101 4.02 2.98 31.86
N VAL A 102 3.18 3.89 31.36
CA VAL A 102 2.60 4.96 32.16
C VAL A 102 1.11 4.67 32.36
N TYR A 103 0.80 3.50 32.91
CA TYR A 103 -0.48 3.22 33.57
C TYR A 103 -0.23 2.55 34.93
N THR A 104 0.39 3.32 35.83
CA THR A 104 0.21 3.18 37.27
C THR A 104 0.37 4.55 37.92
N LYS A 105 -0.74 5.26 38.16
CA LYS A 105 -1.30 5.48 39.50
C LYS A 105 -2.63 6.24 39.42
#